data_AF-A0A955K9R3-F1
#
_entry.id   AF-A0A955K9R3-F1
#
_cell.length_a   1.000
_cell.length_b   1.000
_cell.length_c   1.000
_cell.angle_alpha   90.00
_cell.angle_beta   90.00
_cell.angle_gamma   90.00
#
_symmetry.space_group_name_H-M   'P 1'
#
loop_
_entity.id
_entity.type
_entity.pdbx_description
1 polymer ?
#
loop_
_entity_poly.entity_id
_entity_poly.type
_entity_poly.pdbx_seq_one_letter_code
_entity_poly.pdbx_strand_id
1 'polypeptide(L)' 'MDTNKLLETISKKLGVLIALNLISMNSKATVTENIEMLDRFGLTPIEISEILNTSSNTVNVTRSRLKKKK' A
#
# COMPACT_ATOMS: atom_id res chain seq x y z
N MET A 1 22.37 17.13 0.28
CA MET A 1 21.39 16.04 0.35
C MET A 1 21.97 14.88 -0.43
N ASP A 2 22.11 13.70 0.17
CA ASP A 2 22.74 12.54 -0.49
C ASP A 2 21.92 12.12 -1.72
N THR A 3 22.54 12.09 -2.89
CA THR A 3 21.89 11.77 -4.17
C THR A 3 21.20 10.39 -4.12
N ASN A 4 21.78 9.43 -3.39
CA ASN A 4 21.19 8.11 -3.21
C ASN A 4 19.89 8.18 -2.41
N LYS A 5 19.85 8.99 -1.35
CA LYS A 5 18.66 9.20 -0.52
C LYS A 5 17.55 9.91 -1.30
N LEU A 6 17.92 10.83 -2.20
CA LEU A 6 16.97 11.47 -3.10
C LEU A 6 16.37 10.44 -4.08
N LEU A 7 17.20 9.61 -4.69
CA LEU A 7 16.76 8.58 -5.64
C LEU A 7 15.83 7.55 -4.99
N GLU A 8 16.14 7.12 -3.76
CA GLU A 8 15.29 6.22 -2.97
C GLU A 8 13.92 6.86 -2.70
N THR A 9 13.91 8.14 -2.31
CA THR A 9 12.68 8.89 -2.05
C THR A 9 11.82 9.01 -3.31
N ILE A 10 12.43 9.31 -4.47
CA ILE A 10 11.74 9.39 -5.75
C ILE A 10 11.17 8.03 -6.13
N SER A 11 11.97 6.97 -6.03
CA SER A 11 11.56 5.60 -6.36
C SER A 11 10.36 5.15 -5.52
N LYS A 12 10.37 5.46 -4.21
CA LYS A 12 9.24 5.19 -3.32
C LYS A 12 7.98 5.94 -3.77
N LYS A 13 8.08 7.24 -4.07
CA LYS A 13 6.94 8.04 -4.55
C LYS A 13 6.37 7.51 -5.86
N LEU A 14 7.22 7.07 -6.79
CA LEU A 14 6.79 6.45 -8.04
C LEU A 14 6.07 5.12 -7.81
N GLY A 15 6.57 4.27 -6.89
CA GLY A 15 5.90 3.03 -6.51
C GLY A 15 4.48 3.27 -5.98
N VAL A 16 4.32 4.28 -5.11
CA VAL A 16 3.00 4.69 -4.59
C VAL A 16 2.07 5.13 -5.73
N LEU A 17 2.55 5.97 -6.66
CA LEU A 17 1.76 6.42 -7.81
C LEU A 17 1.29 5.26 -8.71
N ILE A 18 2.15 4.28 -8.97
CA ILE A 18 1.79 3.08 -9.72
C ILE A 18 0.71 2.29 -8.98
N ALA A 19 0.86 2.12 -7.67
CA ALA A 19 -0.09 1.38 -6.86
C ALA A 19 -1.49 2.03 -6.85
N LEU A 20 -1.56 3.36 -6.77
CA LEU A 20 -2.82 4.10 -6.84
C LEU A 20 -3.51 3.94 -8.20
N ASN A 21 -2.75 3.99 -9.30
CA ASN A 21 -3.29 3.75 -10.64
C ASN A 21 -3.85 2.33 -10.77
N LEU A 22 -3.13 1.32 -10.27
CA LEU A 22 -3.57 -0.08 -10.32
C LEU A 22 -4.87 -0.31 -9.55
N ILE A 23 -5.06 0.32 -8.37
CA ILE A 23 -6.32 0.23 -7.62
C ILE A 23 -7.47 0.83 -8.43
N SER A 24 -7.25 1.99 -9.03
CA SER A 24 -8.27 2.66 -9.84
C SER A 24 -8.67 1.84 -11.08
N MET A 25 -7.71 1.14 -11.69
CA MET A 25 -7.96 0.30 -12.87
C MET A 25 -8.59 -1.06 -12.53
N ASN A 26 -8.40 -1.57 -11.31
CA ASN A 26 -8.84 -2.90 -10.93
C ASN A 26 -10.11 -2.86 -10.06
N SER A 27 -11.25 -2.58 -10.69
CA SER A 27 -12.56 -2.52 -10.03
C SER A 27 -13.05 -3.84 -9.41
N LYS A 28 -12.38 -4.97 -9.70
CA LYS A 28 -12.71 -6.29 -9.15
C LYS A 28 -11.85 -6.67 -7.95
N ALA A 29 -10.80 -5.92 -7.64
CA ALA A 29 -9.94 -6.21 -6.51
C ALA A 29 -10.70 -6.05 -5.20
N THR A 30 -10.59 -7.07 -4.34
CA THR A 30 -11.11 -7.03 -2.99
C THR A 30 -10.29 -6.06 -2.13
N VAL A 31 -10.89 -5.58 -1.04
CA VAL A 31 -10.19 -4.77 -0.04
C VAL A 31 -8.94 -5.48 0.49
N THR A 32 -8.97 -6.81 0.62
CA THR A 32 -7.79 -7.58 1.07
C THR A 32 -6.66 -7.55 0.05
N GLU A 33 -6.95 -7.74 -1.24
CA GLU A 33 -5.95 -7.67 -2.30
C GLU A 33 -5.36 -6.27 -2.43
N ASN A 34 -6.19 -5.23 -2.32
CA ASN A 34 -5.75 -3.85 -2.34
C ASN A 34 -4.84 -3.52 -1.13
N ILE A 35 -5.20 -4.00 0.07
CA ILE A 35 -4.34 -3.85 1.27
C ILE A 35 -3.00 -4.56 1.07
N GLU A 36 -3.02 -5.80 0.55
CA GLU A 36 -1.79 -6.55 0.30
C GLU A 36 -0.89 -5.84 -0.71
N MET A 37 -1.47 -5.34 -1.79
CA MET A 37 -0.72 -4.62 -2.82
C MET A 37 -0.05 -3.37 -2.25
N LEU A 38 -0.80 -2.52 -1.55
CA LEU A 38 -0.25 -1.29 -0.98
C LEU A 38 0.81 -1.56 0.11
N ASP A 39 0.64 -2.62 0.91
CA ASP A 39 1.66 -3.02 1.90
C ASP A 39 2.97 -3.43 1.21
N ARG A 40 2.91 -4.12 0.06
CA ARG A 40 4.09 -4.47 -0.74
C ARG A 40 4.82 -3.25 -1.32
N PHE A 41 4.11 -2.16 -1.56
CA PHE A 41 4.70 -0.87 -1.95
C PHE A 41 5.22 -0.05 -0.76
N GLY A 42 5.18 -0.60 0.46
CA GLY A 42 5.77 0.00 1.65
C GLY A 42 4.95 1.15 2.23
N LEU A 43 3.64 1.19 1.94
CA LEU A 43 2.72 2.11 2.59
C LEU A 43 2.43 1.63 4.02
N THR A 44 2.26 2.59 4.92
CA THR A 44 1.87 2.36 6.30
C THR A 44 0.38 2.05 6.42
N PRO A 45 -0.07 1.41 7.51
CA PRO A 45 -1.50 1.14 7.72
C PRO A 45 -2.39 2.40 7.70
N ILE A 46 -1.86 3.55 8.10
CA ILE A 46 -2.58 4.83 8.09
C ILE A 46 -2.78 5.29 6.63
N GLU A 47 -1.72 5.38 5.85
CA GLU A 47 -1.78 5.76 4.43
C GLU A 47 -2.71 4.84 3.63
N ILE A 48 -2.64 3.53 3.88
CA ILE A 48 -3.55 2.55 3.25
C ILE A 48 -5.00 2.81 3.63
N SER A 49 -5.26 3.12 4.90
CA SER A 49 -6.62 3.36 5.39
C SER A 49 -7.25 4.62 4.78
N GLU A 50 -6.45 5.66 4.56
CA GLU A 50 -6.87 6.88 3.87
C GLU A 50 -7.18 6.61 2.39
N ILE A 51 -6.32 5.86 1.69
CA ILE A 51 -6.49 5.52 0.26
C ILE A 51 -7.75 4.67 0.03
N LEU A 52 -7.96 3.65 0.87
CA LEU A 52 -9.06 2.71 0.71
C LEU A 52 -10.33 3.13 1.45
N ASN A 53 -10.35 4.33 2.04
CA ASN A 53 -11.44 4.86 2.85
C ASN A 53 -11.96 3.82 3.86
N THR A 54 -11.05 3.26 4.66
CA THR A 54 -11.33 2.24 5.68
C THR A 54 -10.65 2.58 7.00
N SER A 55 -10.78 1.74 8.02
CA SER A 55 -10.11 1.95 9.30
C SER A 55 -8.68 1.38 9.29
N SER A 56 -7.75 2.07 9.95
CA SER A 56 -6.38 1.55 10.18
C SER A 56 -6.39 0.21 10.93
N ASN A 57 -7.40 -0.04 11.78
CA ASN A 57 -7.59 -1.31 12.44
C ASN A 57 -7.93 -2.44 11.45
N THR A 58 -8.81 -2.18 10.48
CA THR A 58 -9.12 -3.11 9.37
C THR A 58 -7.85 -3.50 8.63
N VAL A 59 -7.00 -2.52 8.32
CA VAL A 59 -5.72 -2.75 7.63
C VAL A 59 -4.79 -3.61 8.49
N ASN A 60 -4.62 -3.28 9.77
CA ASN A 60 -3.76 -4.04 10.69
C ASN A 60 -4.21 -5.49 10.88
N VAL A 61 -5.52 -5.72 11.06
CA VAL A 61 -6.09 -7.08 11.17
C VAL A 61 -5.87 -7.86 9.87
N THR A 62 -6.12 -7.24 8.72
CA THR A 62 -5.91 -7.87 7.41
C THR A 62 -4.45 -8.23 7.20
N ARG A 63 -3.52 -7.30 7.50
CA ARG A 63 -2.08 -7.53 7.43
C ARG A 63 -1.63 -8.67 8.34
N SER A 64 -2.14 -8.72 9.56
CA SER A 64 -1.87 -9.82 10.50
C SER A 64 -2.35 -11.17 9.96
N ARG A 65 -3.54 -11.21 9.34
CA ARG A 65 -4.06 -12.42 8.68
C ARG A 65 -3.21 -12.84 7.48
N LEU A 66 -2.75 -11.90 6.66
CA LEU A 66 -1.89 -12.18 5.50
C LEU A 66 -0.54 -12.75 5.91
N LYS A 67 0.07 -12.23 6.99
CA LYS A 67 1.34 -12.76 7.53
C LYS A 67 1.22 -14.20 8.05
N LYS A 68 0.07 -14.58 8.60
CA LYS A 68 -0.18 -15.95 9.08
C LYS A 68 -0.42 -16.97 7.96
N LYS A 69 -0.68 -16.51 6.73
CA LYS A 69 -0.92 -17.37 5.56
C LYS A 69 0.34 -17.65 4.74
N LYS A 70 1.45 -16.95 5.01
CA LYS A 70 2.76 -17.23 4.42
C LYS A 70 3.50 -18.24 5.28
#